data_AF-A0A7K3VRT0-F1
#
_entry.id   AF-A0A7K3VRT0-F1
#
_cell.length_a   1.000
_cell.length_b   1.000
_cell.length_c   1.000
_cell.angle_alpha   90.00
_cell.angle_beta   90.00
_cell.angle_gamma   90.00
#
_symmetry.space_group_name_H-M   'P 1'
#
loop_
_entity.id
_entity.type
_entity.pdbx_description
1 polymer ?
#
loop_
_entity_poly.entity_id
_entity_poly.type
_entity_poly.pdbx_seq_one_letter_code
_entity_poly.pdbx_strand_id
1 'polypeptide(L)'
;MGLLSDFAIDVDDLEFLQAIIIDACNELKISPDHRGFVARVVDLHSEGHSREEILRSLRVEFASPLGRRQKHIPLIHEDLGEVGRDATLAT
;
A
#
# COMPACT_ATOMS: atom_id res chain seq x y z
N MET A 1 -20.20 5.80 30.38
CA MET A 1 -21.01 5.43 29.20
C MET A 1 -20.95 6.59 28.21
N GLY A 2 -20.73 6.29 26.93
CA GLY A 2 -20.56 7.27 25.83
C GLY A 2 -19.31 6.90 25.02
N LEU A 3 -19.27 5.69 24.45
CA LEU A 3 -19.62 5.38 23.05
C LEU A 3 -18.68 6.04 22.04
N LEU A 4 -17.87 5.17 21.43
CA LEU A 4 -17.00 5.37 20.27
C LEU A 4 -17.76 6.09 19.14
N SER A 5 -17.64 7.41 19.06
CA SER A 5 -18.35 8.24 18.07
C SER A 5 -17.41 9.26 17.46
N ASP A 6 -16.36 8.81 16.77
CA ASP A 6 -15.36 9.72 16.21
C ASP A 6 -15.01 9.45 14.73
N PHE A 7 -15.77 8.59 14.05
CA PHE A 7 -15.68 8.39 12.59
C PHE A 7 -17.05 8.61 11.94
N ALA A 8 -17.64 9.78 12.15
CA ALA A 8 -18.72 10.25 11.31
C ALA A 8 -18.08 10.82 10.03
N ILE A 9 -17.77 9.94 9.07
CA ILE A 9 -17.48 10.39 7.70
C ILE A 9 -18.85 10.67 7.09
N ASP A 10 -19.12 11.92 6.72
CA ASP A 10 -20.39 12.26 6.06
C ASP A 10 -20.44 11.54 4.70
N VAL A 11 -21.64 11.18 4.24
CA VAL A 11 -21.79 10.45 2.97
C VAL A 11 -21.23 11.26 1.80
N ASP A 12 -21.35 12.59 1.85
CA ASP A 12 -20.72 13.52 0.91
C ASP A 12 -19.18 13.40 0.91
N ASP A 13 -18.54 13.23 2.08
CA ASP A 13 -17.09 13.02 2.18
C ASP A 13 -16.68 11.69 1.54
N LEU A 14 -17.51 10.65 1.68
CA LEU A 14 -17.24 9.35 1.09
C LEU A 14 -17.29 9.39 -0.45
N GLU A 15 -18.29 10.06 -1.03
CA GLU A 15 -18.39 10.25 -2.48
C GLU A 15 -17.22 11.08 -3.03
N PHE A 16 -16.85 12.15 -2.31
CA PHE A 16 -15.71 12.99 -2.65
C PHE A 16 -14.38 12.22 -2.62
N LEU A 17 -14.12 11.50 -1.54
CA LEU A 17 -12.91 10.67 -1.38
C LEU A 17 -12.86 9.56 -2.43
N GLN A 18 -14.00 8.92 -2.71
CA GLN A 18 -14.08 7.90 -3.75
C GLN A 18 -13.73 8.47 -5.13
N ALA A 19 -14.25 9.64 -5.49
CA ALA A 19 -13.92 10.30 -6.75
C ALA A 19 -12.41 10.59 -6.86
N ILE A 20 -11.79 11.14 -5.81
CA ILE A 20 -10.34 11.38 -5.77
C ILE A 20 -9.55 10.09 -5.98
N ILE A 21 -9.89 9.03 -5.24
CA ILE A 21 -9.21 7.74 -5.31
C ILE A 21 -9.26 7.19 -6.74
N ILE A 22 -10.44 7.19 -7.37
CA ILE A 22 -10.63 6.70 -8.73
C ILE A 22 -9.79 7.51 -9.71
N ASP A 23 -9.86 8.85 -9.65
CA ASP A 23 -9.16 9.71 -10.58
C ASP A 23 -7.63 9.61 -10.44
N ALA A 24 -7.12 9.62 -9.22
CA ALA A 24 -5.69 9.47 -8.96
C ALA A 24 -5.19 8.06 -9.35
N CYS A 25 -5.92 6.98 -9.06
CA CYS A 25 -5.56 5.64 -9.50
C CYS A 25 -5.51 5.53 -11.03
N ASN A 26 -6.51 6.10 -11.72
CA ASN A 26 -6.58 6.09 -13.17
C ASN A 26 -5.44 6.88 -13.82
N GLU A 27 -5.04 7.99 -13.23
CA GLU A 27 -3.99 8.84 -13.73
C GLU A 27 -2.59 8.27 -13.45
N LEU A 28 -2.35 7.84 -12.21
CA LEU A 28 -1.06 7.35 -11.74
C LEU A 28 -0.80 5.89 -12.11
N LYS A 29 -1.81 5.20 -12.65
CA LYS A 29 -1.77 3.78 -13.03
C LYS A 29 -1.38 2.88 -11.84
N ILE A 30 -1.95 3.18 -10.68
CA ILE A 30 -1.78 2.41 -9.43
C ILE A 30 -3.11 1.81 -8.96
N SER A 31 -3.05 0.75 -8.15
CA SER A 31 -4.21 0.21 -7.45
C SER A 31 -4.54 1.04 -6.21
N PRO A 32 -5.80 1.14 -5.76
CA PRO A 32 -6.12 1.66 -4.43
C PRO A 32 -5.41 0.90 -3.30
N ASP A 33 -5.06 -0.38 -3.49
CA ASP A 33 -4.26 -1.17 -2.53
C ASP A 33 -2.78 -0.77 -2.50
N HIS A 34 -2.35 0.19 -3.31
CA HIS A 34 -0.99 0.69 -3.27
C HIS A 34 -0.67 1.19 -1.85
N ARG A 35 0.40 0.68 -1.26
CA ARG A 35 0.68 0.84 0.17
C ARG A 35 0.66 2.31 0.58
N GLY A 36 -0.24 2.64 1.52
CA GLY A 36 -0.37 3.97 2.09
C GLY A 36 -1.10 5.00 1.21
N PHE A 37 -1.54 4.64 0.00
CA PHE A 37 -2.20 5.56 -0.91
C PHE A 37 -3.54 6.07 -0.37
N VAL A 38 -4.46 5.18 -0.01
CA VAL A 38 -5.78 5.58 0.52
C VAL A 38 -5.66 6.36 1.82
N ALA A 39 -4.77 5.93 2.73
CA ALA A 39 -4.50 6.65 3.97
C ALA A 39 -4.03 8.08 3.69
N ARG A 40 -3.12 8.26 2.72
CA ARG A 40 -2.64 9.58 2.31
C ARG A 40 -3.72 10.47 1.73
N VAL A 41 -4.65 9.92 0.95
CA VAL A 41 -5.81 10.66 0.42
C VAL A 41 -6.67 11.18 1.57
N VAL A 42 -6.95 10.32 2.57
CA VAL A 42 -7.75 10.71 3.75
C VAL A 42 -7.02 11.77 4.57
N ASP A 43 -5.72 11.62 4.82
CA ASP A 43 -4.93 12.60 5.57
C ASP A 43 -5.00 13.99 4.91
N LEU A 44 -4.79 14.07 3.59
CA LEU A 44 -4.84 15.33 2.87
C LEU A 44 -6.26 15.94 2.88
N HIS A 45 -7.30 15.12 2.83
CA HIS A 45 -8.67 15.60 2.97
C HIS A 45 -8.93 16.17 4.37
N SER A 46 -8.50 15.48 5.43
CA SER A 46 -8.63 15.93 6.82
C SER A 46 -7.82 17.20 7.11
N GLU A 47 -6.73 17.45 6.38
CA GLU A 47 -5.99 18.72 6.42
C GLU A 47 -6.74 19.88 5.75
N GLY A 48 -7.87 19.63 5.07
CA GLY A 48 -8.70 20.63 4.42
C GLY A 48 -8.22 21.04 3.02
N HIS A 49 -7.38 20.23 2.37
CA HIS A 49 -6.92 20.50 1.00
C HIS A 49 -8.06 20.36 -0.01
N SER A 50 -8.04 21.22 -1.04
CA SER A 50 -8.97 21.08 -2.16
C SER A 50 -8.66 19.84 -3.02
N ARG A 51 -9.64 19.40 -3.81
CA ARG A 51 -9.49 18.25 -4.72
C ARG A 51 -8.26 18.38 -5.63
N GLU A 52 -8.04 19.56 -6.21
CA GLU A 52 -6.92 19.81 -7.12
C GLU A 52 -5.57 19.75 -6.40
N GLU A 53 -5.51 20.21 -5.15
CA GLU A 53 -4.31 20.14 -4.32
C GLU A 53 -3.98 18.71 -3.93
N ILE A 54 -4.99 17.94 -3.50
CA ILE A 54 -4.85 16.51 -3.19
C ILE A 54 -4.29 15.77 -4.40
N LEU A 55 -4.93 15.90 -5.57
CA LEU A 55 -4.47 15.24 -6.80
C LEU A 55 -3.04 15.66 -7.18
N ARG A 56 -2.68 16.94 -7.03
CA ARG A 56 -1.33 17.42 -7.31
C ARG A 56 -0.31 16.80 -6.35
N SER A 57 -0.61 16.74 -5.05
CA SER A 57 0.26 16.11 -4.05
C SER A 57 0.46 14.62 -4.34
N LEU A 58 -0.62 13.90 -4.64
CA LEU A 58 -0.56 12.49 -5.02
C LEU A 58 0.28 12.25 -6.28
N ARG A 59 0.20 13.13 -7.28
CA ARG A 59 1.10 13.07 -8.45
C ARG A 59 2.55 13.19 -8.03
N VAL A 60 2.91 14.15 -7.18
CA VAL A 60 4.30 14.33 -6.76
C VAL A 60 4.81 13.13 -5.96
N GLU A 61 3.98 12.59 -5.07
CA GLU A 61 4.35 11.51 -4.15
C GLU A 61 4.37 10.13 -4.83
N PHE A 62 3.40 9.86 -5.71
CA PHE A 62 3.16 8.52 -6.27
C PHE A 62 3.42 8.41 -7.77
N ALA A 63 3.61 9.52 -8.52
CA ALA A 63 4.06 9.42 -9.90
C ALA A 63 5.53 8.96 -9.90
N SER A 64 5.72 7.64 -9.92
CA SER A 64 7.03 7.04 -10.13
C SER A 64 7.55 7.47 -11.50
N PRO A 65 8.77 8.00 -11.62
CA PRO A 65 9.45 8.09 -12.90
C PRO A 65 9.89 6.67 -13.27
N LEU A 66 9.06 5.93 -14.01
CA LEU A 66 9.40 4.65 -14.64
C LEU A 66 9.81 3.50 -13.69
N GLY A 67 8.91 2.52 -13.54
CA GLY A 67 9.30 1.12 -13.68
C GLY A 67 10.39 0.57 -12.74
N ARG A 68 10.29 0.75 -11.42
CA ARG A 68 10.92 -0.21 -10.50
C ARG A 68 10.11 -1.50 -10.49
N ARG A 69 10.39 -2.30 -11.52
CA ARG A 69 10.37 -3.75 -11.56
C ARG A 69 10.73 -4.29 -10.17
N GLN A 70 9.74 -4.59 -9.33
CA GLN A 70 9.95 -5.53 -8.23
C GLN A 70 10.19 -6.90 -8.89
N LYS A 71 11.46 -7.15 -9.20
CA LYS A 71 11.95 -8.47 -9.54
C LYS A 71 11.78 -9.31 -8.28
N HIS A 72 10.75 -10.15 -8.30
CA HIS A 72 10.82 -11.57 -7.91
C HIS A 72 11.97 -11.94 -6.96
N ILE A 73 11.64 -12.20 -5.70
CA ILE A 73 12.34 -13.25 -4.96
C ILE A 73 11.40 -14.46 -4.97
N PRO A 74 11.71 -15.53 -5.72
CA PRO A 74 11.07 -16.81 -5.49
C PRO A 74 11.54 -17.29 -4.11
N LEU A 75 10.60 -17.71 -3.27
CA LEU A 75 10.93 -18.57 -2.13
C LEU A 75 11.45 -19.88 -2.71
N ILE A 76 12.77 -19.98 -2.91
CA ILE A 76 13.43 -21.23 -3.27
C ILE A 76 13.31 -22.12 -2.04
N HIS A 77 12.62 -23.24 -2.27
CA HIS A 77 12.57 -24.40 -1.40
C HIS A 77 13.99 -24.98 -1.35
N GLU A 78 14.72 -24.79 -0.26
CA GLU A 78 15.98 -25.51 -0.02
C GLU A 78 15.71 -26.70 0.91
N ASP A 79 15.46 -27.82 0.23
CA ASP A 79 15.84 -29.20 0.57
C ASP A 79 16.85 -29.30 1.72
N LEU A 80 16.38 -29.73 2.90
CA LEU A 80 17.27 -30.09 3.99
C LEU A 80 17.86 -31.47 3.69
N GLY A 81 18.98 -31.43 2.97
CA GLY A 81 19.78 -32.59 2.61
C GLY A 81 20.17 -33.45 3.82
N GLU A 82 20.21 -34.75 3.54
CA GLU A 82 20.70 -35.81 4.40
C GLU A 82 22.03 -35.44 5.06
N VAL A 83 22.05 -35.49 6.40
CA VAL A 83 23.30 -35.49 7.17
C VAL A 83 23.54 -36.92 7.63
N GLY A 84 24.11 -37.71 6.73
CA GLY A 84 24.87 -38.90 7.11
C GLY A 84 26.06 -38.47 7.97
N ARG A 85 26.01 -38.82 9.25
CA ARG A 85 27.16 -38.71 10.15
C ARG A 85 27.59 -40.10 10.58
N ASP A 86 28.68 -40.48 9.93
CA ASP A 86 29.67 -41.45 10.31
C ASP A 86 29.89 -41.47 11.83
N ALA A 87 29.63 -42.64 12.45
CA ALA A 87 30.17 -42.98 13.76
C ALA A 87 31.28 -44.01 13.53
N THR A 88 32.49 -43.48 13.60
CA THR A 88 33.80 -44.10 13.54
C THR A 88 33.98 -45.25 14.55
N LEU A 89 34.31 -46.44 14.04
CA LEU A 89 35.46 -47.30 14.39
C LEU A 89 35.66 -47.75 15.87
N ALA A 90 35.67 -49.07 16.11
CA ALA A 90 36.88 -49.80 16.56
C ALA A 90 36.55 -51.24 17.07
N THR A 91 37.19 -52.21 16.40
CA THR A 91 37.67 -53.54 16.84
C THR A 91 36.68 -54.59 17.33
#